data_AF-A0A358NHP7-F1
#
_entry.id   AF-A0A358NHP7-F1
#
_cell.length_a   1.000
_cell.length_b   1.000
_cell.length_c   1.000
_cell.angle_alpha   90.00
_cell.angle_beta   90.00
_cell.angle_gamma   90.00
#
_symmetry.space_group_name_H-M   'P 1'
#
loop_
_entity.id
_entity.type
_entity.pdbx_description
1 polymer ?
#
loop_
_entity_poly.entity_id
_entity_poly.type
_entity_poly.pdbx_seq_one_letter_code
_entity_poly.pdbx_strand_id
1 'polypeptide(L)' 'MKALILAAGLGTRLRPITDDRPKSMVEVNGKPILFKQVDNLLENGI' A
#
# COMPACT_ATOMS: atom_id res chain seq x y z
N MET A 1 0.38 12.00 16.10
CA MET A 1 1.83 12.11 15.77
C MET A 1 1.90 12.52 14.30
N LYS A 2 3.02 12.45 13.58
CA LYS A 2 3.01 12.54 12.11
C LYS A 2 3.81 11.36 11.54
N ALA A 3 3.28 10.75 10.48
CA ALA A 3 3.94 9.69 9.74
C ALA A 3 3.92 9.96 8.23
N LEU A 4 4.82 9.28 7.52
CA LEU A 4 4.92 9.31 6.08
C LEU A 4 4.94 7.86 5.56
N ILE A 5 4.05 7.55 4.62
CA ILE A 5 4.04 6.26 3.92
C ILE A 5 4.70 6.45 2.55
N LEU A 6 5.78 5.72 2.28
CA LEU A 6 6.41 5.71 0.96
C LEU A 6 5.62 4.82 0.00
N ALA A 7 4.67 5.42 -0.71
CA ALA A 7 3.76 4.72 -1.63
C ALA A 7 4.20 4.74 -3.11
N ALA A 8 5.45 5.13 -3.39
CA ALA A 8 6.00 5.21 -4.74
C ALA A 8 6.66 3.88 -5.20
N GLY A 9 7.12 3.85 -6.45
CA GLY A 9 7.86 2.74 -7.06
C GLY A 9 7.08 2.02 -8.17
N LEU A 10 7.81 1.51 -9.17
CA LEU A 10 7.25 1.00 -10.43
C LEU A 10 6.52 -0.36 -10.32
N GLY A 11 6.60 -1.05 -9.18
CA GLY A 11 5.87 -2.31 -8.99
C GLY A 11 6.28 -3.48 -9.91
N THR A 12 7.40 -3.38 -10.65
CA THR A 12 7.74 -4.27 -11.79
C THR A 12 7.70 -5.77 -11.51
N ARG A 13 7.97 -6.20 -10.28
CA ARG A 13 7.91 -7.61 -9.85
C ARG A 13 6.48 -8.18 -9.73
N LEU A 14 5.47 -7.31 -9.64
CA LEU A 14 4.05 -7.69 -9.53
C LEU A 14 3.28 -7.56 -10.85
N ARG A 15 3.97 -7.23 -11.95
CA ARG A 15 3.34 -7.22 -13.27
C ARG A 15 2.78 -8.61 -13.60
N PRO A 16 1.61 -8.69 -14.27
CA PRO A 16 0.88 -7.60 -14.91
C PRO A 16 -0.04 -6.78 -13.97
N ILE A 17 -0.16 -7.17 -12.70
CA ILE A 17 -1.13 -6.60 -11.75
C ILE A 17 -0.90 -5.10 -11.53
N THR A 18 0.33 -4.61 -11.70
CA THR A 18 0.70 -3.20 -11.51
C THR A 18 0.87 -2.43 -12.82
N ASP A 19 0.38 -2.94 -13.94
CA ASP A 19 0.45 -2.21 -15.22
C ASP A 19 -0.59 -1.07 -15.28
N ASP A 20 -1.75 -1.24 -14.65
CA ASP A 20 -2.85 -0.26 -14.59
C ASP A 20 -2.97 0.48 -13.26
N ARG A 21 -2.22 0.05 -12.22
CA ARG A 21 -2.31 0.59 -10.85
C ARG A 21 -0.96 0.53 -10.12
N PRO A 22 -0.70 1.45 -9.18
CA PRO A 22 0.50 1.36 -8.35
C PRO A 22 0.44 0.16 -7.41
N LYS A 23 1.61 -0.35 -6.99
CA LYS A 23 1.71 -1.47 -6.04
C LYS A 23 0.89 -1.25 -4.76
N SER A 24 0.86 -0.01 -4.24
CA SER A 24 0.11 0.35 -3.04
C SER A 24 -1.39 0.06 -3.15
N MET A 25 -1.93 0.06 -4.37
CA MET A 25 -3.34 -0.17 -4.67
C MET A 25 -3.65 -1.60 -5.13
N VAL A 26 -2.66 -2.50 -5.14
CA VAL A 26 -2.92 -3.92 -5.36
C VAL A 26 -3.73 -4.47 -4.20
N GLU A 27 -4.80 -5.20 -4.49
CA GLU A 27 -5.66 -5.82 -3.49
C GLU A 27 -5.09 -7.15 -2.99
N VAL A 28 -5.13 -7.33 -1.66
CA VAL A 28 -4.85 -8.60 -0.99
C VAL A 28 -6.00 -8.87 -0.05
N ASN A 29 -6.68 -10.01 -0.22
CA ASN A 29 -7.90 -10.36 0.52
C ASN A 29 -8.99 -9.26 0.49
N GLY A 30 -9.19 -8.64 -0.68
CA GLY A 30 -10.21 -7.60 -0.89
C GLY A 30 -9.88 -6.22 -0.31
N LYS A 31 -8.64 -6.00 0.18
CA LYS A 31 -8.19 -4.69 0.69
C LYS A 31 -6.88 -4.27 0.01
N PRO A 32 -6.73 -3.00 -0.41
CA PRO A 32 -5.45 -2.52 -0.94
C PRO A 32 -4.31 -2.67 0.08
N ILE A 33 -3.13 -3.10 -0.38
CA ILE A 33 -1.95 -3.31 0.49
C ILE A 33 -1.60 -2.05 1.32
N LEU A 34 -1.85 -0.85 0.78
CA LEU A 34 -1.64 0.42 1.48
C LEU A 34 -2.32 0.45 2.86
N PHE A 35 -3.51 -0.13 2.98
CA PHE A 35 -4.26 -0.11 4.24
C PHE A 35 -3.57 -0.88 5.34
N LYS A 36 -2.75 -1.89 5.03
CA LYS A 36 -1.99 -2.58 6.07
C LYS A 36 -1.06 -1.62 6.84
N GLN A 37 -0.53 -0.60 6.16
CA GLN A 37 0.28 0.44 6.80
C GLN A 37 -0.61 1.45 7.54
N VAL A 38 -1.73 1.87 6.93
CA VAL A 38 -2.68 2.81 7.55
C VAL A 38 -3.25 2.23 8.85
N ASP A 39 -3.75 1.00 8.82
CA ASP A 39 -4.30 0.31 9.98
C ASP A 39 -3.25 0.21 11.10
N ASN A 40 -2.01 -0.15 10.75
CA ASN A 40 -0.92 -0.24 11.72
C ASN A 40 -0.59 1.10 12.37
N LEU A 41 -0.60 2.21 11.61
CA LEU A 41 -0.39 3.55 12.16
C LEU A 41 -1.53 3.92 13.14
N LEU A 42 -2.78 3.66 12.75
CA LEU A 42 -3.95 3.94 13.58
C LEU A 42 -3.94 3.11 14.88
N GLU A 43 -3.62 1.82 14.80
CA GLU A 43 -3.51 0.92 15.96
C GLU A 43 -2.44 1.37 16.96
N ASN A 44 -1.41 2.09 16.49
CA ASN A 44 -0.33 2.62 17.33
C ASN A 44 -0.50 4.11 17.68
N GLY A 45 -1.67 4.69 17.39
CA GLY A 45 -2.00 6.08 17.74
C GLY A 45 -1.18 7.13 17.01
N ILE A 46 -0.70 6.81 15.80
CA ILE A 46 0.14 7.70 15.00
C ILE A 46 -0.67 8.69 14.17
#